data_AF-A0A3B6LJW9-F1
#
_entry.id   AF-A0A3B6LJW9-F1
#
_cell.length_a   1.000
_cell.length_b   1.000
_cell.length_c   1.000
_cell.angle_alpha   90.00
_cell.angle_beta   90.00
_cell.angle_gamma   90.00
#
_symmetry.space_group_name_H-M   'P 1'
#
loop_
_entity.id
_entity.type
_entity.pdbx_description
1 polymer ?
#
loop_
_entity_poly.entity_id
_entity_poly.type
_entity_poly.pdbx_seq_one_letter_code
_entity_poly.pdbx_strand_id
1 'polypeptide(L)'
;MGRRGGQRCRRSSRANLTSTSTSTSTSTGQRGGKRRRPPPPANSFVSIAADLGNHGLIMVLFETPSGFAIFYFDGISLYEPDAMEVIWRKDFQVFKDKSDAINHDSGLNNQLTNMLLKWYQPGQKLAVGKIEYKIVIEANLGISCLFDEPVMELMRGLNYLMHSVVPEEKSKLAEEHCLQTSQGLKMLLHRYGFDIKPELVNDCIIVTACNLYDSDCCLKNQFKSLRLASHFLQDVSSINSQDWDILKLATALKMVCYPEDDILFGNPDEMFSTDELSKLVADAHKYEDSGIIKGAILRLYNLVVYLLNCKAKYQRRLASFVKEAKESYEAEQVVRERGSLRTDAFEADIQEVGVQMVAG
;
A
#
# COMPACT_ATOMS: atom_id res chain seq x y z
N MET A 1 -15.87 50.28 4.82
CA MET A 1 -15.32 51.64 5.06
C MET A 1 -14.71 51.65 6.46
N GLY A 2 -13.39 51.47 6.60
CA GLY A 2 -12.41 52.54 6.90
C GLY A 2 -12.41 52.86 8.41
N ARG A 3 -11.33 52.85 9.21
CA ARG A 3 -9.88 53.05 9.04
C ARG A 3 -9.15 52.43 10.26
N ARG A 4 -8.05 51.69 10.08
CA ARG A 4 -6.63 52.05 10.34
C ARG A 4 -6.26 52.61 11.73
N GLY A 5 -5.39 51.85 12.41
CA GLY A 5 -4.34 52.28 13.36
C GLY A 5 -3.68 51.00 13.89
N GLY A 6 -2.39 50.68 13.73
CA GLY A 6 -1.22 51.49 13.46
C GLY A 6 -0.34 51.55 14.72
N GLN A 7 0.36 50.47 15.08
CA GLN A 7 1.48 50.54 16.01
C GLN A 7 2.65 49.67 15.53
N ARG A 8 3.81 50.32 15.48
CA ARG A 8 5.13 49.87 15.03
C ARG A 8 6.12 50.22 16.16
N CYS A 9 7.27 49.54 16.16
CA CYS A 9 8.46 49.72 17.02
C CYS A 9 8.40 48.91 18.34
N ARG A 10 9.46 48.23 18.79
CA ARG A 10 10.90 48.53 18.70
C ARG A 10 11.79 47.27 18.60
N ARG A 11 12.91 47.45 17.89
CA ARG A 11 14.16 46.68 18.01
C ARG A 11 14.86 47.00 19.34
N SER A 12 15.52 46.01 19.94
CA SER A 12 16.70 46.13 20.82
C SER A 12 17.45 44.79 20.71
N SER A 13 18.56 44.68 19.98
CA SER A 13 19.94 45.08 20.28
C SER A 13 20.69 44.11 21.22
N ARG A 14 21.66 43.43 20.59
CA ARG A 14 23.02 43.05 21.05
C ARG A 14 23.18 42.27 22.37
N ALA A 15 23.79 41.09 22.23
CA ALA A 15 24.95 40.72 23.03
C ALA A 15 26.02 40.12 22.09
N ASN A 16 27.16 40.82 22.02
CA ASN A 16 28.41 40.35 21.42
C ASN A 16 29.11 39.42 22.41
N LEU A 17 29.68 38.32 21.94
CA LEU A 17 30.82 37.67 22.57
C LEU A 17 31.90 37.47 21.50
N THR A 18 32.91 38.32 21.60
CA THR A 18 34.20 38.26 20.92
C THR A 18 35.08 37.21 21.60
N SER A 19 35.67 36.31 20.83
CA SER A 19 36.98 35.73 21.14
C SER A 19 37.78 35.61 19.84
N THR A 20 38.73 36.51 19.71
CA THR A 20 39.82 36.57 18.74
C THR A 20 40.76 35.38 18.89
N SER A 21 41.12 34.75 17.77
CA SER A 21 42.48 34.26 17.57
C SER A 21 42.90 34.50 16.11
N THR A 22 44.00 35.22 16.00
CA THR A 22 44.61 35.76 14.80
C THR A 22 45.46 34.68 14.13
N SER A 23 45.34 34.50 12.82
CA SER A 23 46.46 34.05 12.00
C SER A 23 46.36 34.63 10.59
N THR A 24 47.49 35.11 10.13
CA THR A 24 47.70 36.10 9.09
C THR A 24 47.73 35.48 7.69
N SER A 25 47.00 36.13 6.77
CA SER A 25 47.32 36.38 5.35
C SER A 25 47.88 35.25 4.47
N THR A 26 47.11 34.85 3.45
CA THR A 26 47.47 35.16 2.06
C THR A 26 46.23 35.11 1.16
N SER A 27 45.97 36.23 0.48
CA SER A 27 44.87 36.41 -0.46
C SER A 27 45.25 35.92 -1.85
N THR A 28 44.55 34.92 -2.36
CA THR A 28 44.38 34.71 -3.80
C THR A 28 42.91 34.37 -4.06
N GLY A 29 42.27 35.19 -4.90
CA GLY A 29 40.83 35.13 -5.13
C GLY A 29 40.41 33.82 -5.78
N GLN A 30 39.36 33.19 -5.24
CA GLN A 30 38.58 32.20 -5.96
C GLN A 30 37.09 32.51 -5.83
N ARG A 31 36.46 32.67 -7.00
CA ARG A 31 35.02 32.79 -7.19
C ARG A 31 34.31 31.65 -6.47
N GLY A 32 33.34 31.98 -5.62
CA GLY A 32 32.51 31.02 -4.90
C GLY A 32 31.69 30.16 -5.85
N GLY A 33 32.22 28.99 -6.21
CA GLY A 33 31.43 27.90 -6.73
C GLY A 33 30.56 27.35 -5.61
N LYS A 34 29.23 27.40 -5.78
CA LYS A 34 28.31 26.62 -4.94
C LYS A 34 28.81 25.17 -4.97
N ARG A 35 29.31 24.66 -3.83
CA ARG A 35 29.63 23.24 -3.66
C ARG A 35 28.35 22.47 -3.97
N ARG A 36 28.27 21.87 -5.17
CA ARG A 36 27.20 20.94 -5.52
C ARG A 36 27.27 19.83 -4.49
N ARG A 37 26.13 19.55 -3.83
CA ARG A 37 26.03 18.37 -2.97
C ARG A 37 26.43 17.15 -3.82
N PRO A 38 27.17 16.19 -3.25
CA PRO A 38 27.48 14.97 -3.97
C PRO A 38 26.17 14.35 -4.47
N PRO A 39 26.16 13.77 -5.68
CA PRO A 39 24.98 13.07 -6.17
C PRO A 39 24.57 12.02 -5.13
N PRO A 40 23.26 11.86 -4.91
CA PRO A 40 22.77 10.85 -3.98
C PRO A 40 23.30 9.46 -4.39
N PRO A 41 23.49 8.54 -3.44
CA PRO A 41 23.88 7.17 -3.77
C PRO A 41 22.94 6.58 -4.81
N ALA A 42 23.48 5.78 -5.74
CA ALA A 42 22.67 4.98 -6.64
C ALA A 42 21.67 4.15 -5.81
N ASN A 43 20.41 4.13 -6.22
CA ASN A 43 19.30 3.44 -5.54
C ASN A 43 18.86 4.04 -4.18
N SER A 44 19.21 5.29 -3.89
CA SER A 44 18.57 6.01 -2.78
C SER A 44 17.18 6.53 -3.19
N PHE A 45 16.31 6.77 -2.21
CA PHE A 45 15.02 7.44 -2.42
C PHE A 45 15.11 8.69 -3.30
N VAL A 46 16.13 9.52 -3.07
CA VAL A 46 16.31 10.78 -3.77
C VAL A 46 16.73 10.56 -5.22
N SER A 47 17.54 9.54 -5.51
CA SER A 47 17.89 9.20 -6.90
C SER A 47 16.69 8.60 -7.64
N ILE A 48 15.95 7.69 -7.02
CA ILE A 48 14.77 7.06 -7.63
C ILE A 48 13.70 8.12 -7.94
N ALA A 49 13.36 8.98 -6.98
CA ALA A 49 12.38 10.05 -7.20
C ALA A 49 12.81 11.04 -8.29
N ALA A 50 14.12 11.32 -8.40
CA ALA A 50 14.65 12.17 -9.46
C ALA A 50 14.54 11.48 -10.84
N ASP A 51 14.84 10.18 -10.90
CA ASP A 51 14.80 9.40 -12.14
C ASP A 51 13.38 9.15 -12.65
N LEU A 52 12.40 9.05 -11.75
CA LEU A 52 10.98 8.90 -12.10
C LEU A 52 10.31 10.21 -12.54
N GLY A 53 10.89 11.34 -12.14
CA GLY A 53 10.29 12.67 -12.31
C GLY A 53 9.05 12.85 -11.43
N ASN A 54 8.44 14.04 -11.51
CA ASN A 54 7.19 14.37 -10.79
C ASN A 54 7.17 13.94 -9.31
N HIS A 55 8.26 14.19 -8.59
CA HIS A 55 8.42 13.83 -7.17
C HIS A 55 8.31 12.31 -6.86
N GLY A 56 8.54 11.44 -7.85
CA GLY A 56 8.41 9.99 -7.70
C GLY A 56 7.04 9.44 -8.09
N LEU A 57 6.03 10.29 -8.27
CA LEU A 57 4.70 9.87 -8.72
C LEU A 57 4.77 9.46 -10.19
N ILE A 58 4.28 8.27 -10.53
CA ILE A 58 4.20 7.78 -11.92
C ILE A 58 2.75 7.64 -12.39
N MET A 59 2.56 7.63 -13.70
CA MET A 59 1.30 7.25 -14.33
C MET A 59 1.35 5.78 -14.72
N VAL A 60 0.23 5.07 -14.68
CA VAL A 60 0.14 3.65 -15.02
C VAL A 60 -0.96 3.48 -16.06
N LEU A 61 -0.61 2.90 -17.21
CA LEU A 61 -1.56 2.48 -18.23
C LEU A 61 -1.85 0.99 -18.05
N PHE A 62 -3.10 0.69 -17.69
CA PHE A 62 -3.56 -0.67 -17.46
C PHE A 62 -4.59 -1.06 -18.52
N GLU A 63 -4.34 -2.16 -19.23
CA GLU A 63 -5.28 -2.70 -20.21
C GLU A 63 -6.26 -3.65 -19.52
N THR A 64 -7.55 -3.43 -19.71
CA THR A 64 -8.63 -4.32 -19.25
C THR A 64 -9.19 -5.10 -20.44
N PRO A 65 -10.07 -6.10 -20.22
CA PRO A 65 -10.72 -6.80 -21.33
C PRO A 65 -11.48 -5.86 -22.28
N SER A 66 -12.20 -4.87 -21.75
CA SER A 66 -13.03 -3.96 -22.56
C SER A 66 -12.34 -2.65 -22.95
N GLY A 67 -11.16 -2.32 -22.39
CA GLY A 67 -10.50 -1.06 -22.73
C GLY A 67 -9.22 -0.78 -21.94
N PHE A 68 -9.05 0.48 -21.54
CA PHE A 68 -7.86 0.95 -20.83
C PHE A 68 -8.23 1.82 -19.63
N ALA A 69 -7.45 1.71 -18.56
CA ALA A 69 -7.54 2.49 -17.34
C ALA A 69 -6.23 3.25 -17.08
N ILE A 70 -6.35 4.45 -16.51
CA ILE A 70 -5.22 5.27 -16.04
C ILE A 70 -5.26 5.35 -14.53
N PHE A 71 -4.09 5.10 -13.92
CA PHE A 71 -3.86 5.30 -12.49
C PHE A 71 -2.66 6.22 -12.26
N TYR A 72 -2.65 6.87 -11.11
CA TYR A 72 -1.39 7.32 -10.50
C TYR A 72 -0.93 6.32 -9.45
N PHE A 73 0.37 6.24 -9.28
CA PHE A 73 1.03 5.35 -8.32
C PHE A 73 2.29 6.04 -7.77
N ASP A 74 2.62 5.78 -6.50
CA ASP A 74 3.92 6.18 -5.97
C ASP A 74 4.99 5.25 -6.55
N GLY A 75 5.72 5.72 -7.56
CA GLY A 75 6.72 4.91 -8.23
C GLY A 75 7.94 4.62 -7.36
N ILE A 76 8.12 5.32 -6.24
CA ILE A 76 9.15 4.99 -5.25
C ILE A 76 8.84 3.60 -4.65
N SER A 77 7.57 3.34 -4.34
CA SER A 77 7.10 2.09 -3.76
C SER A 77 7.29 0.88 -4.67
N LEU A 78 7.48 1.06 -6.00
CA LEU A 78 7.83 -0.07 -6.89
C LEU A 78 9.14 -0.76 -6.51
N TYR A 79 10.08 0.00 -5.93
CA TYR A 79 11.43 -0.47 -5.66
C TYR A 79 11.73 -0.58 -4.17
N GLU A 80 10.72 -0.35 -3.33
CA GLU A 80 10.79 -0.61 -1.90
C GLU A 80 10.45 -2.09 -1.60
N PRO A 81 11.25 -2.77 -0.77
CA PRO A 81 10.91 -4.12 -0.34
C PRO A 81 9.62 -4.12 0.49
N ASP A 82 8.75 -5.08 0.24
CA ASP A 82 7.47 -5.29 0.94
C ASP A 82 6.45 -4.14 0.85
N ALA A 83 6.65 -3.20 -0.08
CA ALA A 83 5.73 -2.10 -0.27
C ALA A 83 4.40 -2.59 -0.85
N MET A 84 3.31 -2.13 -0.23
CA MET A 84 1.98 -2.27 -0.79
C MET A 84 1.33 -0.90 -0.69
N GLU A 85 1.08 -0.31 -1.85
CA GLU A 85 0.73 1.10 -2.00
C GLU A 85 -0.66 1.25 -2.60
N VAL A 86 -1.31 2.37 -2.29
CA VAL A 86 -2.61 2.71 -2.84
C VAL A 86 -2.45 3.26 -4.26
N ILE A 87 -3.13 2.63 -5.22
CA ILE A 87 -3.30 3.18 -6.57
C ILE A 87 -4.42 4.22 -6.59
N TRP A 88 -4.27 5.27 -7.40
CA TRP A 88 -5.32 6.28 -7.59
C TRP A 88 -5.85 6.27 -9.01
N ARG A 89 -7.03 5.68 -9.20
CA ARG A 89 -7.72 5.67 -10.50
C ARG A 89 -8.04 7.09 -10.96
N LYS A 90 -7.78 7.37 -12.24
CA LYS A 90 -8.07 8.66 -12.88
C LYS A 90 -9.10 8.57 -13.98
N ASP A 91 -9.01 7.54 -14.81
CA ASP A 91 -9.85 7.43 -16.00
C ASP A 91 -9.98 5.97 -16.42
N PHE A 92 -11.09 5.65 -17.06
CA PHE A 92 -11.35 4.36 -17.66
C PHE A 92 -12.20 4.57 -18.89
N GLN A 93 -11.78 3.99 -20.01
CA GLN A 93 -12.50 4.09 -21.27
C GLN A 93 -12.57 2.73 -21.95
N VAL A 94 -13.75 2.42 -22.48
CA VAL A 94 -14.01 1.22 -23.27
C VAL A 94 -13.58 1.48 -24.71
N PHE A 95 -12.97 0.47 -25.33
CA PHE A 95 -12.51 0.50 -26.71
C PHE A 95 -13.17 -0.64 -27.47
N LYS A 96 -13.75 -0.31 -28.63
CA LYS A 96 -14.40 -1.32 -29.49
C LYS A 96 -13.37 -2.33 -30.03
N ASP A 97 -12.21 -1.82 -30.42
CA ASP A 97 -11.05 -2.62 -30.80
C ASP A 97 -9.81 -2.05 -30.10
N LYS A 98 -9.17 -2.87 -29.26
CA LYS A 98 -7.96 -2.49 -28.52
C LYS A 98 -6.73 -2.49 -29.41
N SER A 99 -6.71 -3.32 -30.46
CA SER A 99 -5.62 -3.38 -31.44
C SER A 99 -5.58 -2.11 -32.30
N ASP A 100 -6.73 -1.49 -32.53
CA ASP A 100 -6.81 -0.17 -33.19
C ASP A 100 -6.38 0.98 -32.27
N ALA A 101 -6.44 0.78 -30.94
CA ALA A 101 -6.09 1.82 -29.97
C ALA A 101 -4.57 2.06 -29.90
N ILE A 102 -3.81 0.98 -29.98
CA ILE A 102 -2.35 1.00 -29.88
C ILE A 102 -1.76 -0.15 -30.71
N ASN A 103 -1.01 0.22 -31.75
CA ASN A 103 -0.38 -0.70 -32.69
C ASN A 103 0.99 -0.17 -33.10
N HIS A 104 1.92 -1.07 -33.42
CA HIS A 104 3.22 -0.73 -33.98
C HIS A 104 3.11 0.03 -35.32
N ASP A 105 2.15 -0.34 -36.18
CA ASP A 105 2.06 0.21 -37.54
C ASP A 105 1.26 1.52 -37.62
N SER A 106 0.12 1.58 -36.94
CA SER A 106 -0.76 2.77 -36.93
C SER A 106 -0.51 3.71 -35.75
N GLY A 107 0.31 3.30 -34.78
CA GLY A 107 0.62 4.10 -33.60
C GLY A 107 -0.51 4.14 -32.58
N LEU A 108 -0.77 5.31 -32.01
CA LEU A 108 -1.86 5.57 -31.06
C LEU A 108 -3.06 6.20 -31.76
N ASN A 109 -4.26 5.71 -31.46
CA ASN A 109 -5.46 6.40 -31.90
C ASN A 109 -5.73 7.66 -31.05
N ASN A 110 -6.57 8.56 -31.60
CA ASN A 110 -6.89 9.82 -30.94
C ASN A 110 -7.53 9.65 -29.55
N GLN A 111 -8.32 8.59 -29.35
CA GLN A 111 -9.00 8.36 -28.07
C GLN A 111 -7.98 8.05 -26.96
N LEU A 112 -7.07 7.11 -27.19
CA LEU A 112 -6.03 6.74 -26.23
C LEU A 112 -5.00 7.87 -26.05
N THR A 113 -4.63 8.58 -27.13
CA THR A 113 -3.78 9.77 -27.04
C THR A 113 -4.39 10.83 -26.13
N ASN A 114 -5.67 11.17 -26.33
CA ASN A 114 -6.36 12.16 -25.50
C ASN A 114 -6.47 11.70 -24.05
N MET A 115 -6.71 10.41 -23.82
CA MET A 115 -6.76 9.82 -22.48
C MET A 115 -5.41 9.96 -21.76
N LEU A 116 -4.29 9.63 -22.42
CA LEU A 116 -2.95 9.75 -21.85
C LEU A 116 -2.57 11.21 -21.57
N LEU A 117 -2.75 12.09 -22.55
CA LEU A 117 -2.35 13.50 -22.44
C LEU A 117 -3.18 14.28 -21.41
N LYS A 118 -4.43 13.89 -21.17
CA LYS A 118 -5.30 14.49 -20.15
C LYS A 118 -4.72 14.38 -18.74
N TRP A 119 -4.01 13.29 -18.44
CA TRP A 119 -3.51 12.98 -17.10
C TRP A 119 -1.99 13.02 -16.98
N TYR A 120 -1.27 13.12 -18.10
CA TYR A 120 0.18 13.21 -18.10
C TYR A 120 0.68 14.50 -17.44
N GLN A 121 1.69 14.39 -16.58
CA GLN A 121 2.43 15.53 -16.04
C GLN A 121 3.83 15.59 -16.69
N PRO A 122 4.31 16.79 -17.10
CA PRO A 122 5.61 16.90 -17.76
C PRO A 122 6.77 16.28 -16.95
N GLY A 123 7.53 15.40 -17.60
CA GLY A 123 8.71 14.75 -17.02
C GLY A 123 8.39 13.54 -16.14
N GLN A 124 7.12 13.19 -15.96
CA GLN A 124 6.68 11.98 -15.29
C GLN A 124 6.93 10.74 -16.17
N LYS A 125 7.23 9.59 -15.55
CA LYS A 125 7.26 8.30 -16.25
C LYS A 125 5.90 7.60 -16.31
N LEU A 126 5.69 6.81 -17.37
CA LEU A 126 4.51 5.99 -17.59
C LEU A 126 4.84 4.48 -17.48
N ALA A 127 4.28 3.79 -16.50
CA ALA A 127 4.34 2.34 -16.43
C ALA A 127 3.34 1.71 -17.40
N VAL A 128 3.79 0.73 -18.18
CA VAL A 128 2.98 -0.01 -19.17
C VAL A 128 3.16 -1.52 -19.00
N GLY A 129 2.11 -2.29 -19.25
CA GLY A 129 2.14 -3.76 -19.07
C GLY A 129 2.67 -4.55 -20.27
N LYS A 130 3.00 -3.89 -21.38
CA LYS A 130 3.47 -4.51 -22.63
C LYS A 130 4.62 -3.70 -23.22
N ILE A 131 5.64 -4.40 -23.74
CA ILE A 131 6.82 -3.75 -24.32
C ILE A 131 6.47 -3.01 -25.62
N GLU A 132 5.51 -3.53 -26.38
CA GLU A 132 4.98 -2.91 -27.58
C GLU A 132 4.37 -1.54 -27.26
N TYR A 133 3.70 -1.42 -26.11
CA TYR A 133 3.08 -0.16 -25.69
C TYR A 133 4.13 0.87 -25.34
N LYS A 134 5.21 0.44 -24.66
CA LYS A 134 6.35 1.31 -24.38
C LYS A 134 6.93 1.88 -25.67
N ILE A 135 7.21 1.03 -26.66
CA ILE A 135 7.81 1.45 -27.93
C ILE A 135 6.91 2.46 -28.65
N VAL A 136 5.63 2.14 -28.80
CA VAL A 136 4.67 3.00 -29.53
C VAL A 136 4.45 4.33 -28.81
N ILE A 137 4.28 4.32 -27.48
CA ILE A 137 4.03 5.55 -26.71
C ILE A 137 5.27 6.46 -26.68
N GLU A 138 6.46 5.89 -26.50
CA GLU A 138 7.72 6.64 -26.54
C GLU A 138 7.94 7.29 -27.92
N ALA A 139 7.68 6.56 -29.01
CA ALA A 139 7.83 7.06 -30.37
C ALA A 139 6.81 8.15 -30.72
N ASN A 140 5.54 7.97 -30.35
CA ASN A 140 4.45 8.85 -30.78
C ASN A 140 4.28 10.08 -29.89
N LEU A 141 4.52 9.96 -28.58
CA LEU A 141 4.25 11.03 -27.60
C LEU A 141 5.51 11.56 -26.90
N GLY A 142 6.65 10.87 -27.02
CA GLY A 142 7.88 11.25 -26.32
C GLY A 142 7.80 11.08 -24.79
N ILE A 143 6.82 10.31 -24.28
CA ILE A 143 6.66 10.02 -22.85
C ILE A 143 7.55 8.84 -22.48
N SER A 144 8.47 9.04 -21.54
CA SER A 144 9.35 7.96 -21.07
C SER A 144 8.55 6.88 -20.35
N CYS A 145 8.73 5.62 -20.76
CA CYS A 145 7.98 4.49 -20.25
C CYS A 145 8.82 3.52 -19.41
N LEU A 146 8.22 3.02 -18.33
CA LEU A 146 8.72 1.93 -17.50
C LEU A 146 8.09 0.61 -17.95
N PHE A 147 8.94 -0.39 -18.14
CA PHE A 147 8.59 -1.76 -18.44
C PHE A 147 9.71 -2.63 -17.86
N ASP A 148 9.53 -3.09 -16.63
CA ASP A 148 10.46 -3.89 -15.85
C ASP A 148 9.69 -4.84 -14.91
N GLU A 149 10.40 -5.72 -14.19
CA GLU A 149 9.75 -6.72 -13.33
C GLU A 149 8.87 -6.10 -12.23
N PRO A 150 9.28 -5.02 -11.53
CA PRO A 150 8.39 -4.31 -10.60
C PRO A 150 7.10 -3.79 -11.24
N VAL A 151 7.17 -3.22 -12.45
CA VAL A 151 5.97 -2.82 -13.20
C VAL A 151 5.10 -4.04 -13.53
N MET A 152 5.69 -5.15 -13.95
CA MET A 152 4.91 -6.37 -14.24
C MET A 152 4.21 -6.90 -12.98
N GLU A 153 4.85 -6.83 -11.82
CA GLU A 153 4.23 -7.21 -10.55
C GLU A 153 3.05 -6.28 -10.19
N LEU A 154 3.19 -4.97 -10.42
CA LEU A 154 2.08 -4.02 -10.29
C LEU A 154 0.92 -4.38 -11.23
N MET A 155 1.20 -4.71 -12.51
CA MET A 155 0.16 -5.09 -13.48
C MET A 155 -0.56 -6.38 -13.08
N ARG A 156 0.15 -7.37 -12.51
CA ARG A 156 -0.46 -8.58 -11.93
C ARG A 156 -1.39 -8.22 -10.77
N GLY A 157 -0.96 -7.35 -9.85
CA GLY A 157 -1.80 -6.85 -8.76
C GLY A 157 -3.06 -6.14 -9.24
N LEU A 158 -2.95 -5.31 -10.29
CA LEU A 158 -4.09 -4.63 -10.92
C LEU A 158 -5.06 -5.61 -11.58
N ASN A 159 -4.57 -6.68 -12.19
CA ASN A 159 -5.44 -7.75 -12.73
C ASN A 159 -6.26 -8.40 -11.63
N TYR A 160 -5.63 -8.78 -10.50
CA TYR A 160 -6.34 -9.38 -9.37
C TYR A 160 -7.38 -8.45 -8.74
N LEU A 161 -7.09 -7.15 -8.70
CA LEU A 161 -7.99 -6.16 -8.12
C LEU A 161 -8.91 -5.50 -9.14
N MET A 162 -8.91 -5.94 -10.40
CA MET A 162 -9.53 -5.23 -11.53
C MET A 162 -10.98 -4.82 -11.23
N HIS A 163 -11.82 -5.73 -10.73
CA HIS A 163 -13.21 -5.42 -10.43
C HIS A 163 -13.40 -4.48 -9.21
N SER A 164 -12.41 -4.42 -8.33
CA SER A 164 -12.40 -3.47 -7.22
C SER A 164 -11.93 -2.08 -7.65
N VAL A 165 -10.96 -2.00 -8.56
CA VAL A 165 -10.30 -0.75 -8.96
C VAL A 165 -10.81 -0.17 -10.27
N VAL A 166 -11.54 -0.96 -11.07
CA VAL A 166 -12.29 -0.57 -12.26
C VAL A 166 -13.68 -1.24 -12.20
N PRO A 167 -14.59 -0.77 -11.33
CA PRO A 167 -15.89 -1.39 -11.13
C PRO A 167 -16.80 -1.35 -12.38
N GLU A 168 -16.48 -0.48 -13.34
CA GLU A 168 -17.17 -0.41 -14.63
C GLU A 168 -16.80 -1.56 -15.58
N GLU A 169 -15.68 -2.24 -15.37
CA GLU A 169 -15.28 -3.42 -16.14
C GLU A 169 -16.08 -4.64 -15.68
N LYS A 170 -16.98 -5.09 -16.56
CA LYS A 170 -17.91 -6.20 -16.30
C LYS A 170 -17.43 -7.53 -16.88
N SER A 171 -16.42 -7.50 -17.74
CA SER A 171 -15.90 -8.69 -18.40
C SER A 171 -15.00 -9.45 -17.43
N LYS A 172 -15.17 -10.77 -17.36
CA LYS A 172 -14.25 -11.61 -16.60
C LYS A 172 -12.87 -11.62 -17.28
N LEU A 173 -11.81 -11.61 -16.48
CA LEU A 173 -10.47 -11.97 -16.97
C LEU A 173 -10.49 -13.43 -17.45
N ALA A 174 -9.77 -13.71 -18.53
CA ALA A 174 -9.50 -15.10 -18.92
C ALA A 174 -8.65 -15.75 -17.82
N GLU A 175 -8.99 -17.00 -17.44
CA GLU A 175 -8.32 -17.75 -16.35
C GLU A 175 -6.80 -17.79 -16.50
N GLU A 176 -6.29 -17.77 -17.74
CA GLU A 176 -4.86 -17.79 -18.07
C GLU A 176 -4.07 -16.59 -17.53
N HIS A 177 -4.71 -15.42 -17.33
CA HIS A 177 -4.05 -14.23 -16.78
C HIS A 177 -4.01 -14.18 -15.25
N CYS A 178 -4.85 -14.97 -14.57
CA CYS A 178 -4.89 -15.05 -13.11
C CYS A 178 -3.84 -16.03 -12.52
N LEU A 179 -3.24 -16.89 -13.35
CA LEU A 179 -2.37 -18.00 -12.94
C LEU A 179 -0.90 -17.61 -12.72
N GLN A 180 -0.48 -16.37 -13.02
CA GLN A 180 0.88 -15.92 -12.71
C GLN A 180 1.00 -15.60 -11.22
N THR A 181 1.82 -16.37 -10.50
CA THR A 181 2.07 -16.22 -9.06
C THR A 181 2.64 -14.83 -8.78
N SER A 182 1.80 -13.88 -8.36
CA SER A 182 2.27 -12.59 -7.83
C SER A 182 3.16 -12.86 -6.62
N GLN A 183 4.42 -12.44 -6.70
CA GLN A 183 5.38 -12.59 -5.62
C GLN A 183 4.96 -11.76 -4.40
N GLY A 184 4.47 -10.53 -4.63
CA GLY A 184 3.97 -9.65 -3.57
C GLY A 184 2.79 -10.28 -2.84
N LEU A 185 1.84 -10.86 -3.55
CA LEU A 185 0.70 -11.56 -2.96
C LEU A 185 1.13 -12.79 -2.16
N LYS A 186 2.08 -13.59 -2.69
CA LYS A 186 2.64 -14.73 -1.95
C LYS A 186 3.30 -14.29 -0.65
N MET A 187 4.10 -13.22 -0.69
CA MET A 187 4.74 -12.66 0.50
C MET A 187 3.74 -12.12 1.51
N LEU A 188 2.69 -11.45 1.03
CA LEU A 188 1.59 -10.95 1.85
C LEU A 188 0.87 -12.08 2.59
N LEU A 189 0.51 -13.15 1.88
CA LEU A 189 -0.20 -14.29 2.49
C LEU A 189 0.70 -15.05 3.45
N HIS A 190 1.96 -15.26 3.08
CA HIS A 190 2.97 -15.90 3.94
C HIS A 190 3.19 -15.12 5.24
N ARG A 191 3.17 -13.78 5.19
CA ARG A 191 3.26 -12.92 6.39
C ARG A 191 2.17 -13.23 7.41
N TYR A 192 1.00 -13.67 6.96
CA TYR A 192 -0.12 -14.05 7.83
C TYR A 192 -0.20 -15.56 8.10
N GLY A 193 0.84 -16.32 7.72
CA GLY A 193 0.93 -17.76 7.97
C GLY A 193 0.18 -18.61 6.94
N PHE A 194 -0.16 -18.07 5.77
CA PHE A 194 -0.85 -18.79 4.72
C PHE A 194 0.10 -19.08 3.55
N ASP A 195 0.47 -20.36 3.40
CA ASP A 195 1.09 -20.89 2.18
C ASP A 195 0.00 -21.55 1.33
N ILE A 196 -0.40 -20.88 0.24
CA ILE A 196 -1.46 -21.34 -0.65
C ILE A 196 -0.92 -21.45 -2.07
N LYS A 197 -1.37 -22.49 -2.78
CA LYS A 197 -1.04 -22.67 -4.19
C LYS A 197 -1.70 -21.56 -5.02
N PRO A 198 -1.08 -21.09 -6.11
CA PRO A 198 -1.62 -20.02 -6.94
C PRO A 198 -3.05 -20.28 -7.43
N GLU A 199 -3.39 -21.53 -7.73
CA GLU A 199 -4.70 -21.95 -8.25
C GLU A 199 -5.82 -21.82 -7.20
N LEU A 200 -5.47 -21.68 -5.92
CA LEU A 200 -6.42 -21.51 -4.81
C LEU A 200 -6.72 -20.04 -4.51
N VAL A 201 -5.94 -19.12 -5.10
CA VAL A 201 -6.07 -17.69 -4.85
C VAL A 201 -7.30 -17.17 -5.60
N ASN A 202 -8.20 -16.49 -4.88
CA ASN A 202 -9.37 -15.84 -5.46
C ASN A 202 -9.57 -14.43 -4.88
N ASP A 203 -10.46 -13.65 -5.49
CA ASP A 203 -10.75 -12.25 -5.12
C ASP A 203 -11.04 -12.07 -3.62
N CYS A 204 -11.77 -12.99 -3.01
CA CYS A 204 -12.10 -12.94 -1.58
C CYS A 204 -10.85 -13.02 -0.69
N ILE A 205 -9.91 -13.92 -1.04
CA ILE A 205 -8.63 -14.06 -0.34
C ILE A 205 -7.80 -12.78 -0.50
N ILE A 206 -7.68 -12.28 -1.74
CA ILE A 206 -6.86 -11.10 -2.06
C ILE A 206 -7.37 -9.87 -1.34
N VAL A 207 -8.65 -9.52 -1.53
CA VAL A 207 -9.27 -8.35 -0.91
C VAL A 207 -9.19 -8.43 0.62
N THR A 208 -9.39 -9.62 1.19
CA THR A 208 -9.30 -9.78 2.66
C THR A 208 -7.87 -9.65 3.16
N ALA A 209 -6.87 -10.17 2.44
CA ALA A 209 -5.46 -10.02 2.78
C ALA A 209 -5.00 -8.55 2.69
N CYS A 210 -5.44 -7.81 1.66
CA CYS A 210 -5.19 -6.37 1.55
C CYS A 210 -5.79 -5.60 2.73
N ASN A 211 -7.06 -5.84 3.08
CA ASN A 211 -7.70 -5.18 4.23
C ASN A 211 -7.00 -5.51 5.56
N LEU A 212 -6.49 -6.73 5.71
CA LEU A 212 -5.72 -7.14 6.89
C LEU A 212 -4.40 -6.36 6.99
N TYR A 213 -3.69 -6.21 5.86
CA TYR A 213 -2.47 -5.41 5.77
C TYR A 213 -2.71 -3.93 6.02
N ASP A 214 -3.76 -3.35 5.44
CA ASP A 214 -4.11 -1.95 5.64
C ASP A 214 -4.34 -1.65 7.13
N SER A 215 -4.97 -2.60 7.83
CA SER A 215 -5.18 -2.50 9.29
C SER A 215 -3.83 -2.47 10.04
N ASP A 216 -2.86 -3.32 9.67
CA ASP A 216 -1.53 -3.34 10.25
C ASP A 216 -0.74 -2.05 9.96
N CYS A 217 -0.78 -1.55 8.73
CA CYS A 217 -0.12 -0.30 8.36
C CYS A 217 -0.73 0.90 9.08
N CYS A 218 -2.05 0.97 9.19
CA CYS A 218 -2.74 1.99 9.96
C CYS A 218 -2.31 1.94 11.44
N LEU A 219 -2.26 0.76 12.06
CA LEU A 219 -1.79 0.59 13.45
C LEU A 219 -0.35 1.08 13.61
N LYS A 220 0.57 0.70 12.71
CA LYS A 220 1.97 1.18 12.74
C LYS A 220 2.06 2.71 12.67
N ASN A 221 1.22 3.35 11.85
CA ASN A 221 1.17 4.81 11.76
C ASN A 221 0.64 5.44 13.05
N GLN A 222 -0.41 4.87 13.66
CA GLN A 222 -0.93 5.37 14.94
C GLN A 222 0.06 5.18 16.10
N PHE A 223 0.89 4.14 16.05
CA PHE A 223 1.93 3.90 17.06
C PHE A 223 2.88 5.09 17.19
N LYS A 224 3.24 5.76 16.08
CA LYS A 224 4.11 6.95 16.13
C LYS A 224 3.47 8.08 16.93
N SER A 225 2.19 8.36 16.69
CA SER A 225 1.44 9.39 17.43
C SER A 225 1.29 9.04 18.90
N LEU A 226 1.00 7.78 19.23
CA LEU A 226 0.91 7.31 20.61
C LEU A 226 2.26 7.34 21.33
N ARG A 227 3.35 7.02 20.64
CA ARG A 227 4.71 7.16 21.16
C ARG A 227 5.07 8.60 21.46
N LEU A 228 4.63 9.54 20.62
CA LEU A 228 4.77 10.94 20.96
C LEU A 228 3.94 11.32 22.17
N ALA A 229 2.77 10.72 22.42
CA ALA A 229 2.00 10.99 23.64
C ALA A 229 2.53 10.26 24.88
N SER A 230 3.30 9.18 24.72
CA SER A 230 3.72 8.33 25.84
C SER A 230 4.75 9.00 26.77
N HIS A 231 5.41 10.08 26.36
CA HIS A 231 6.28 10.85 27.25
C HIS A 231 5.53 11.41 28.47
N PHE A 232 4.24 11.76 28.33
CA PHE A 232 3.43 12.20 29.47
C PHE A 232 3.29 11.13 30.56
N LEU A 233 3.35 9.84 30.21
CA LEU A 233 3.37 8.75 31.20
C LEU A 233 4.64 8.77 32.05
N GLN A 234 5.77 9.09 31.42
CA GLN A 234 7.04 9.22 32.12
C GLN A 234 7.10 10.53 32.93
N ASP A 235 6.72 11.65 32.34
CA ASP A 235 6.88 12.98 32.96
C ASP A 235 5.91 13.21 34.13
N VAL A 236 4.67 12.73 34.01
CA VAL A 236 3.63 12.95 35.03
C VAL A 236 3.59 11.82 36.06
N SER A 237 3.74 10.58 35.61
CA SER A 237 3.56 9.37 36.46
C SER A 237 4.83 8.55 36.68
N SER A 238 5.98 8.97 36.13
CA SER A 238 7.23 8.22 36.23
C SER A 238 7.10 6.76 35.74
N ILE A 239 6.25 6.53 34.74
CA ILE A 239 6.02 5.22 34.13
C ILE A 239 6.85 5.11 32.85
N ASN A 240 7.79 4.17 32.84
CA ASN A 240 8.53 3.83 31.63
C ASN A 240 7.66 2.95 30.73
N SER A 241 7.23 3.52 29.61
CA SER A 241 6.38 2.83 28.63
C SER A 241 7.14 2.40 27.38
N GLN A 242 8.48 2.47 27.36
CA GLN A 242 9.29 2.23 26.15
C GLN A 242 9.05 0.85 25.51
N ASP A 243 8.79 -0.18 26.30
CA ASP A 243 8.59 -1.55 25.80
C ASP A 243 7.12 -1.92 25.60
N TRP A 244 6.20 -0.97 25.80
CA TRP A 244 4.77 -1.24 25.67
C TRP A 244 4.31 -1.30 24.21
N ASP A 245 3.43 -2.25 23.91
CA ASP A 245 2.75 -2.31 22.63
C ASP A 245 1.72 -1.18 22.45
N ILE A 246 1.18 -1.06 21.23
CA ILE A 246 0.25 0.00 20.87
C ILE A 246 -1.02 0.01 21.72
N LEU A 247 -1.55 -1.16 22.06
CA LEU A 247 -2.79 -1.29 22.81
C LEU A 247 -2.54 -0.89 24.25
N LYS A 248 -1.50 -1.42 24.88
CA LYS A 248 -1.10 -1.07 26.25
C LYS A 248 -0.87 0.44 26.39
N LEU A 249 -0.18 1.07 25.43
CA LEU A 249 -0.01 2.53 25.39
C LEU A 249 -1.32 3.29 25.27
N ALA A 250 -2.17 2.91 24.31
CA ALA A 250 -3.45 3.57 24.08
C ALA A 250 -4.36 3.46 25.31
N THR A 251 -4.42 2.28 25.93
CA THR A 251 -5.20 2.01 27.14
C THR A 251 -4.72 2.85 28.31
N ALA A 252 -3.41 2.92 28.58
CA ALA A 252 -2.89 3.73 29.68
C ALA A 252 -3.19 5.23 29.50
N LEU A 253 -2.98 5.75 28.28
CA LEU A 253 -3.29 7.15 27.97
C LEU A 253 -4.79 7.44 28.08
N LYS A 254 -5.64 6.49 27.66
CA LYS A 254 -7.09 6.55 27.83
C LYS A 254 -7.47 6.61 29.31
N MET A 255 -6.90 5.74 30.15
CA MET A 255 -7.16 5.68 31.59
C MET A 255 -6.78 6.98 32.30
N VAL A 256 -5.63 7.59 32.00
CA VAL A 256 -5.23 8.84 32.67
C VAL A 256 -6.02 10.06 32.17
N CYS A 257 -6.47 10.07 30.91
CA CYS A 257 -7.25 11.18 30.36
C CYS A 257 -8.74 11.11 30.71
N TYR A 258 -9.27 9.89 30.84
CA TYR A 258 -10.69 9.57 31.06
C TYR A 258 -10.83 8.40 32.04
N PRO A 259 -10.49 8.60 33.32
CA PRO A 259 -10.46 7.53 34.32
C PRO A 259 -11.84 6.93 34.65
N GLU A 260 -12.92 7.64 34.33
CA GLU A 260 -14.31 7.21 34.56
C GLU A 260 -14.89 6.40 33.38
N ASP A 261 -14.21 6.39 32.22
CA ASP A 261 -14.70 5.72 31.03
C ASP A 261 -14.26 4.26 30.98
N ASP A 262 -15.15 3.39 30.50
CA ASP A 262 -14.85 1.97 30.30
C ASP A 262 -13.76 1.75 29.24
N ILE A 263 -12.96 0.70 29.48
CA ILE A 263 -11.99 0.19 28.52
C ILE A 263 -12.68 -0.83 27.62
N LEU A 264 -12.78 -0.49 26.33
CA LEU A 264 -13.55 -1.22 25.33
C LEU A 264 -12.82 -2.45 24.74
N PHE A 265 -11.51 -2.58 24.97
CA PHE A 265 -10.73 -3.65 24.36
C PHE A 265 -9.57 -4.12 25.25
N GLY A 266 -9.57 -5.42 25.51
CA GLY A 266 -8.62 -6.09 26.40
C GLY A 266 -8.86 -5.78 27.88
N ASN A 267 -8.05 -6.40 28.74
CA ASN A 267 -8.20 -6.31 30.18
C ASN A 267 -7.02 -5.55 30.80
N PRO A 268 -7.23 -4.36 31.42
CA PRO A 268 -6.16 -3.63 32.10
C PRO A 268 -5.40 -4.46 33.13
N ASP A 269 -6.08 -5.34 33.88
CA ASP A 269 -5.45 -6.20 34.88
C ASP A 269 -4.47 -7.22 34.28
N GLU A 270 -4.64 -7.58 33.01
CA GLU A 270 -3.72 -8.44 32.27
C GLU A 270 -2.63 -7.64 31.55
N MET A 271 -2.92 -6.38 31.19
CA MET A 271 -1.98 -5.52 30.45
C MET A 271 -0.91 -4.91 31.33
N PHE A 272 -1.26 -4.55 32.56
CA PHE A 272 -0.44 -3.73 33.44
C PHE A 272 -0.08 -4.46 34.73
N SER A 273 1.08 -4.13 35.31
CA SER A 273 1.34 -4.55 36.68
C SER A 273 0.43 -3.80 37.67
N THR A 274 0.25 -4.37 38.86
CA THR A 274 -0.54 -3.73 39.93
C THR A 274 -0.02 -2.33 40.28
N ASP A 275 1.30 -2.14 40.27
CA ASP A 275 1.95 -0.85 40.52
C ASP A 275 1.69 0.15 39.39
N GLU A 276 1.72 -0.31 38.13
CA GLU A 276 1.40 0.51 36.96
C GLU A 276 -0.05 1.00 37.03
N LEU A 277 -1.02 0.10 37.26
CA LEU A 277 -2.44 0.45 37.38
C LEU A 277 -2.70 1.43 38.51
N SER A 278 -2.14 1.14 39.69
CA SER A 278 -2.32 1.99 40.87
C SER A 278 -1.81 3.41 40.60
N LYS A 279 -0.67 3.55 39.92
CA LYS A 279 -0.14 4.86 39.52
C LYS A 279 -1.00 5.55 38.47
N LEU A 280 -1.42 4.85 37.41
CA LEU A 280 -2.27 5.43 36.36
C LEU A 280 -3.56 6.00 36.95
N VAL A 281 -4.19 5.29 37.88
CA VAL A 281 -5.41 5.76 38.57
C VAL A 281 -5.11 6.92 39.52
N ALA A 282 -4.10 6.77 40.39
CA ALA A 282 -3.76 7.80 41.38
C ALA A 282 -3.35 9.13 40.73
N ASP A 283 -2.64 9.07 39.60
CA ASP A 283 -2.09 10.24 38.94
C ASP A 283 -3.00 10.83 37.86
N ALA A 284 -4.14 10.22 37.54
CA ALA A 284 -5.02 10.68 36.45
C ALA A 284 -5.37 12.18 36.55
N HIS A 285 -5.66 12.67 37.75
CA HIS A 285 -5.96 14.09 37.99
C HIS A 285 -4.82 15.04 37.63
N LYS A 286 -3.55 14.58 37.66
CA LYS A 286 -2.37 15.38 37.31
C LYS A 286 -2.27 15.66 35.80
N TYR A 287 -3.02 14.93 34.98
CA TYR A 287 -2.98 15.10 33.53
C TYR A 287 -3.80 16.29 33.04
N GLU A 288 -4.64 16.92 33.88
CA GLU A 288 -5.41 18.11 33.50
C GLU A 288 -4.52 19.28 33.05
N ASP A 289 -3.42 19.53 33.76
CA ASP A 289 -2.50 20.64 33.48
C ASP A 289 -1.26 20.23 32.69
N SER A 290 -1.19 18.96 32.25
CA SER A 290 -0.02 18.43 31.55
C SER A 290 0.15 18.96 30.11
N GLY A 291 -0.88 19.58 29.54
CA GLY A 291 -0.91 19.99 28.14
C GLY A 291 -1.27 18.86 27.16
N ILE A 292 -1.59 17.66 27.67
CA ILE A 292 -2.11 16.56 26.85
C ILE A 292 -3.49 16.93 26.27
N ILE A 293 -3.65 16.74 24.96
CA ILE A 293 -4.93 16.99 24.30
C ILE A 293 -5.82 15.76 24.48
N LYS A 294 -6.60 15.70 25.58
CA LYS A 294 -7.48 14.57 25.90
C LYS A 294 -8.36 14.12 24.72
N GLY A 295 -8.91 15.07 23.96
CA GLY A 295 -9.74 14.75 22.78
C GLY A 295 -8.98 14.00 21.68
N ALA A 296 -7.69 14.28 21.50
CA ALA A 296 -6.85 13.56 20.54
C ALA A 296 -6.55 12.13 21.03
N ILE A 297 -6.28 11.95 22.33
CA ILE A 297 -6.08 10.64 22.95
C ILE A 297 -7.31 9.74 22.79
N LEU A 298 -8.51 10.28 23.03
CA LEU A 298 -9.74 9.51 22.86
C LEU A 298 -9.92 9.01 21.42
N ARG A 299 -9.65 9.89 20.43
CA ARG A 299 -9.72 9.51 19.00
C ARG A 299 -8.69 8.43 18.66
N LEU A 300 -7.45 8.56 19.16
CA LEU A 300 -6.40 7.57 18.94
C LEU A 300 -6.76 6.22 19.58
N TYR A 301 -7.25 6.22 20.81
CA TYR A 301 -7.70 5.02 21.50
C TYR A 301 -8.81 4.31 20.71
N ASN A 302 -9.88 5.02 20.37
CA ASN A 302 -11.01 4.46 19.62
C ASN A 302 -10.56 3.92 18.24
N LEU A 303 -9.64 4.62 17.57
CA LEU A 303 -9.09 4.17 16.30
C LEU A 303 -8.25 2.90 16.46
N VAL A 304 -7.41 2.80 17.49
CA VAL A 304 -6.65 1.57 17.78
C VAL A 304 -7.59 0.40 18.07
N VAL A 305 -8.60 0.59 18.91
CA VAL A 305 -9.61 -0.42 19.21
C VAL A 305 -10.34 -0.88 17.94
N TYR A 306 -10.77 0.06 17.11
CA TYR A 306 -11.41 -0.23 15.84
C TYR A 306 -10.51 -1.06 14.92
N LEU A 307 -9.25 -0.64 14.74
CA LEU A 307 -8.29 -1.31 13.86
C LEU A 307 -7.91 -2.71 14.35
N LEU A 308 -7.76 -2.91 15.67
CA LEU A 308 -7.49 -4.24 16.25
C LEU A 308 -8.68 -5.19 16.04
N ASN A 309 -9.91 -4.69 16.19
CA ASN A 309 -11.12 -5.46 15.87
C ASN A 309 -11.20 -5.82 14.38
N CYS A 310 -10.91 -4.85 13.50
CA CYS A 310 -10.82 -5.08 12.06
C CYS A 310 -9.78 -6.14 11.72
N LYS A 311 -8.57 -6.03 12.27
CA LYS A 311 -7.49 -7.01 12.09
C LYS A 311 -7.95 -8.41 12.49
N ALA A 312 -8.51 -8.58 13.70
CA ALA A 312 -9.00 -9.88 14.16
C ALA A 312 -10.14 -10.44 13.29
N LYS A 313 -11.01 -9.56 12.77
CA LYS A 313 -12.09 -9.93 11.83
C LYS A 313 -11.53 -10.40 10.49
N TYR A 314 -10.62 -9.63 9.87
CA TYR A 314 -10.04 -9.97 8.57
C TYR A 314 -9.18 -11.21 8.65
N GLN A 315 -8.41 -11.40 9.73
CA GLN A 315 -7.61 -12.61 9.93
C GLN A 315 -8.50 -13.87 9.99
N ARG A 316 -9.62 -13.82 10.72
CA ARG A 316 -10.60 -14.93 10.74
C ARG A 316 -11.24 -15.17 9.38
N ARG A 317 -11.64 -14.12 8.67
CA ARG A 317 -12.24 -14.23 7.33
C ARG A 317 -11.25 -14.81 6.32
N LEU A 318 -10.00 -14.36 6.36
CA LEU A 318 -8.94 -14.87 5.50
C LEU A 318 -8.74 -16.36 5.70
N ALA A 319 -8.68 -16.81 6.96
CA ALA A 319 -8.60 -18.23 7.28
C ALA A 319 -9.80 -19.04 6.74
N SER A 320 -11.02 -18.50 6.85
CA SER A 320 -12.23 -19.13 6.28
C SER A 320 -12.14 -19.28 4.77
N PHE A 321 -11.81 -18.20 4.06
CA PHE A 321 -11.73 -18.23 2.60
C PHE A 321 -10.61 -19.15 2.09
N VAL A 322 -9.46 -19.18 2.77
CA VAL A 322 -8.39 -20.13 2.44
C VAL A 322 -8.85 -21.57 2.62
N LYS A 323 -9.61 -21.86 3.68
CA LYS A 323 -10.17 -23.19 3.92
C LYS A 323 -11.19 -23.57 2.83
N GLU A 324 -12.15 -22.69 2.55
CA GLU A 324 -13.19 -22.89 1.53
C GLU A 324 -12.58 -23.10 0.13
N ALA A 325 -11.53 -22.36 -0.22
CA ALA A 325 -10.84 -22.51 -1.49
C ALA A 325 -10.16 -23.89 -1.60
N LYS A 326 -9.52 -24.37 -0.52
CA LYS A 326 -8.91 -25.71 -0.49
C LYS A 326 -9.96 -26.81 -0.66
N GLU A 327 -11.06 -26.73 0.07
CA GLU A 327 -12.15 -27.70 0.01
C GLU A 327 -12.82 -27.74 -1.38
N SER A 328 -13.03 -26.57 -1.99
CA SER A 328 -13.60 -26.46 -3.35
C SER A 328 -12.69 -27.08 -4.39
N TYR A 329 -11.38 -26.81 -4.30
CA TYR A 329 -10.39 -27.37 -5.21
C TYR A 329 -10.31 -28.90 -5.09
N GLU A 330 -10.28 -29.44 -3.87
CA GLU A 330 -10.29 -30.89 -3.64
C GLU A 330 -11.55 -31.56 -4.21
N ALA A 331 -12.73 -30.94 -4.01
CA ALA A 331 -13.98 -31.43 -4.57
C ALA A 331 -13.97 -31.45 -6.11
N GLU A 332 -13.43 -30.41 -6.76
CA GLU A 332 -13.29 -30.36 -8.21
C GLU A 332 -12.33 -31.41 -8.77
N GLN A 333 -11.23 -31.70 -8.08
CA GLN A 333 -10.29 -32.75 -8.49
C GLN A 333 -10.95 -34.12 -8.46
N VAL A 334 -11.70 -34.43 -7.40
CA VAL A 334 -12.47 -35.70 -7.30
C VAL A 334 -13.49 -35.83 -8.42
N VAL A 335 -14.16 -34.73 -8.79
CA VAL A 335 -15.12 -34.73 -9.92
C VAL A 335 -14.41 -34.94 -11.26
N ARG A 336 -13.25 -34.29 -11.49
CA ARG A 336 -12.44 -34.48 -12.70
C ARG A 336 -11.92 -35.90 -12.84
N GLU A 337 -11.40 -36.49 -11.77
CA GLU A 337 -10.91 -37.88 -11.76
C GLU A 337 -12.05 -38.87 -12.06
N ARG A 338 -13.23 -38.68 -11.47
CA ARG A 338 -14.41 -39.52 -11.77
C ARG A 338 -14.94 -39.32 -13.20
N GLY A 339 -14.82 -38.12 -13.75
CA GLY A 339 -15.17 -37.81 -15.13
C GLY A 339 -14.25 -38.53 -16.12
N SER A 340 -12.94 -38.48 -15.88
CA SER A 340 -11.92 -39.17 -16.69
C SER A 340 -12.12 -40.69 -16.68
N LEU A 341 -12.33 -41.28 -15.50
CA LEU A 341 -12.58 -42.73 -15.38
C LEU A 341 -13.84 -43.19 -16.14
N ARG A 342 -14.86 -42.32 -16.24
CA ARG A 342 -16.09 -42.62 -17.01
C ARG A 342 -15.87 -42.53 -18.52
N THR A 343 -15.06 -41.57 -18.99
CA THR A 343 -14.72 -41.48 -20.42
C THR A 343 -13.83 -42.64 -20.85
N ASP A 344 -12.86 -43.02 -20.02
CA ASP A 344 -11.95 -44.12 -20.31
C ASP A 344 -12.69 -45.47 -20.35
N ALA A 345 -13.65 -45.68 -19.44
CA ALA A 345 -14.51 -46.86 -19.45
C ALA A 345 -15.43 -46.92 -20.69
N PHE A 346 -15.97 -45.77 -21.11
CA PHE A 346 -16.82 -45.69 -22.30
C PHE A 346 -16.04 -45.94 -23.60
N GLU A 347 -14.80 -45.47 -23.70
CA GLU A 347 -13.92 -45.77 -24.85
C GLU A 347 -13.50 -47.24 -24.90
N ALA A 348 -13.26 -47.87 -23.74
CA ALA A 348 -12.98 -49.31 -23.66
C ALA A 348 -14.18 -50.16 -24.12
N ASP A 349 -15.40 -49.82 -23.69
CA ASP A 349 -16.63 -50.50 -24.10
C ASP A 349 -16.88 -50.39 -25.62
N ILE A 350 -16.59 -49.24 -26.23
CA ILE A 350 -16.70 -49.05 -27.69
C ILE A 350 -15.68 -49.93 -28.45
N GLN A 351 -14.46 -50.05 -27.94
CA GLN A 351 -13.45 -50.93 -28.55
C GLN A 351 -13.86 -52.41 -28.45
N GLU A 352 -14.44 -52.84 -27.32
CA GLU A 352 -14.86 -54.23 -27.12
C GLU A 352 -16.04 -54.62 -28.04
N VAL A 353 -17.03 -53.73 -28.19
CA VAL A 353 -18.16 -53.94 -29.13
C VAL A 353 -17.69 -53.91 -30.60
N GLY A 354 -16.73 -53.06 -30.93
CA GLY A 354 -16.12 -53.00 -32.27
C GLY A 354 -15.38 -54.29 -32.65
N VAL A 355 -14.73 -54.95 -31.69
CA VAL A 355 -14.04 -56.24 -31.92
C VAL A 355 -15.03 -57.39 -32.10
N GLN A 356 -16.16 -57.40 -31.37
CA GLN A 356 -17.18 -58.44 -31.50
C GLN A 356 -17.95 -58.37 -32.84
N MET A 357 -18.15 -57.17 -33.40
CA MET A 357 -18.83 -57.01 -34.70
C MET A 357 -17.99 -57.44 -35.92
N VAL A 358 -16.66 -57.54 -35.79
CA VAL A 358 -15.75 -57.98 -36.87
C VAL A 358 -15.54 -59.50 -36.88
N ALA A 359 -15.97 -60.19 -35.81
CA ALA A 359 -15.78 -61.64 -35.62
C ALA A 359 -17.06 -62.48 -35.88
N GLY A 360 -18.13 -61.88 -36.40
CA GLY A 360 -19.43 -62.53 -36.65
C GLY A 360 -19.66 -62.94 -38.09
#